data_AF-A0A3B9BCJ5-F1
#
_entry.id   AF-A0A3B9BCJ5-F1
#
_cell.length_a   1.000
_cell.length_b   1.000
_cell.length_c   1.000
_cell.angle_alpha   90.00
_cell.angle_beta   90.00
_cell.angle_gamma   90.00
#
_symmetry.space_group_name_H-M   'P 1'
#
loop_
_entity.id
_entity.type
_entity.pdbx_description
1 polymer ?
#
loop_
_entity_poly.entity_id
_entity_poly.type
_entity_poly.pdbx_seq_one_letter_code
_entity_poly.pdbx_strand_id
1 'polypeptide(L)'
;QLAWNGKGLNDEDIGSAVDNLVFNKTGCGLGINFIHLACLDQIMDFKLPNNSLPWLALFSAQPEKLPEHILEQTTLDQMKKGLAWLEQLNENKFSCTKDSPFHHAEVEWRVGIELSMIGTQRAISLIDSSTHFPDTSKNYNQVLENFQNIWLLRARRGGLTEAIQLLTNALPIAQNP
;
A
#
# COMPACT_ATOMS: atom_id res chain seq x y z
N GLN A 1 22.23 11.17 6.28
CA GLN A 1 21.98 12.40 7.07
C GLN A 1 21.08 13.30 6.22
N LEU A 2 19.80 13.47 6.57
CA LEU A 2 18.77 14.03 5.67
C LEU A 2 17.92 15.16 6.31
N ALA A 3 18.49 15.93 7.24
CA ALA A 3 17.84 17.15 7.75
C ALA A 3 18.76 18.36 7.51
N TRP A 4 18.22 19.43 6.91
CA TRP A 4 18.92 20.67 6.53
C TRP A 4 19.59 21.41 7.71
N ASN A 5 19.30 21.04 8.96
CA ASN A 5 19.87 21.65 10.17
C ASN A 5 20.81 20.71 10.95
N GLY A 6 21.12 19.51 10.43
CA GLY A 6 22.04 18.55 11.06
C GLY A 6 21.52 17.88 12.34
N LYS A 7 20.28 18.16 12.78
CA LYS A 7 19.64 17.48 13.90
C LYS A 7 18.87 16.27 13.40
N GLY A 8 18.98 15.13 14.09
CA GLY A 8 18.07 14.01 13.88
C GLY A 8 16.66 14.44 14.24
N LEU A 9 15.72 14.31 13.31
CA LEU A 9 14.29 14.40 13.58
C LEU A 9 13.79 12.97 13.74
N ASN A 10 12.91 12.73 14.71
CA ASN A 10 12.19 11.46 14.80
C ASN A 10 11.00 11.47 13.81
N ASP A 11 10.39 10.31 13.61
CA ASP A 11 9.30 10.15 12.66
C ASP A 11 8.07 10.98 13.07
N GLU A 12 7.82 11.16 14.37
CA GLU A 12 6.71 11.96 14.90
C GLU A 12 6.84 13.44 14.55
N ASP A 13 8.04 14.00 14.64
CA ASP A 13 8.35 15.38 14.27
C ASP A 13 8.17 15.58 12.76
N ILE A 14 8.64 14.61 11.95
CA ILE A 14 8.48 14.63 10.49
C ILE A 14 7.00 14.54 10.13
N GLY A 15 6.27 13.58 10.71
CA GLY A 15 4.84 13.39 10.48
C GLY A 15 4.03 14.64 10.84
N SER A 16 4.33 15.25 11.97
CA SER A 16 3.70 16.51 12.40
C SER A 16 4.01 17.67 11.46
N ALA A 17 5.25 17.73 10.94
CA ALA A 17 5.62 18.73 9.94
C ALA A 17 4.89 18.52 8.62
N VAL A 18 4.72 17.27 8.16
CA VAL A 18 3.93 16.95 6.94
C VAL A 18 2.48 17.40 7.11
N ASP A 19 1.85 17.06 8.23
CA ASP A 19 0.48 17.46 8.57
C ASP A 19 0.28 18.98 8.49
N ASN A 20 1.23 19.75 9.04
CA ASN A 20 1.17 21.20 9.03
C ASN A 20 1.49 21.78 7.65
N LEU A 21 2.63 21.43 7.06
CA LEU A 21 3.16 22.09 5.86
C LEU A 21 2.47 21.66 4.57
N VAL A 22 2.06 20.39 4.46
CA VAL A 22 1.45 19.85 3.24
C VAL A 22 -0.07 19.99 3.29
N PHE A 23 -0.66 19.72 4.45
CA PHE A 23 -2.12 19.67 4.58
C PHE A 23 -2.73 20.90 5.25
N ASN A 24 -1.93 21.75 5.91
CA ASN A 24 -2.41 22.85 6.76
C ASN A 24 -3.34 22.35 7.87
N LYS A 25 -2.99 21.21 8.45
CA LYS A 25 -3.84 20.40 9.33
C LYS A 25 -3.00 19.76 10.44
N THR A 26 -2.50 20.61 11.35
CA THR A 26 -1.62 20.19 12.45
C THR A 26 -2.23 19.08 13.30
N GLY A 27 -1.45 18.01 13.53
CA GLY A 27 -1.82 16.93 14.45
C GLY A 27 -2.92 16.02 13.96
N CYS A 28 -3.20 15.99 12.65
CA CYS A 28 -4.20 15.08 12.09
C CYS A 28 -3.73 13.64 12.00
N GLY A 29 -2.42 13.40 12.05
CA GLY A 29 -1.79 12.09 12.12
C GLY A 29 -1.55 11.40 10.78
N LEU A 30 -1.88 12.03 9.64
CA LEU A 30 -1.71 11.37 8.33
C LEU A 30 -0.23 11.31 7.93
N GLY A 31 0.55 12.35 8.23
CA GLY A 31 1.97 12.40 7.93
C GLY A 31 2.76 11.25 8.55
N ILE A 32 2.57 10.98 9.84
CA ILE A 32 3.23 9.83 10.51
C ILE A 32 2.75 8.50 9.94
N ASN A 33 1.48 8.41 9.55
CA ASN A 33 0.92 7.21 8.95
C ASN A 33 1.44 6.90 7.54
N PHE A 34 1.86 7.91 6.78
CA PHE A 34 2.62 7.70 5.55
C PHE A 34 4.00 7.09 5.83
N ILE A 35 4.70 7.55 6.87
CA ILE A 35 6.00 7.00 7.26
C ILE A 35 5.83 5.54 7.69
N HIS A 36 4.85 5.26 8.53
CA HIS A 36 4.52 3.90 8.97
C HIS A 36 4.20 2.95 7.81
N LEU A 37 3.47 3.42 6.79
CA LEU A 37 3.23 2.63 5.59
C LEU A 37 4.53 2.41 4.78
N ALA A 38 5.38 3.43 4.67
CA ALA A 38 6.66 3.33 3.97
C ALA A 38 7.64 2.33 4.64
N CYS A 39 7.48 2.06 5.94
CA CYS A 39 8.27 1.04 6.66
C CYS A 39 7.84 -0.41 6.40
N LEU A 40 6.80 -0.65 5.59
CA LEU A 40 6.24 -1.98 5.38
C LEU A 40 7.28 -3.02 4.93
N ASP A 41 8.12 -2.70 3.95
CA ASP A 41 9.15 -3.64 3.47
C ASP A 41 10.21 -3.92 4.53
N GLN A 42 10.55 -2.94 5.38
CA GLN A 42 11.43 -3.16 6.52
C GLN A 42 10.81 -4.12 7.54
N ILE A 43 9.50 -4.01 7.80
CA ILE A 43 8.77 -4.92 8.70
C ILE A 43 8.76 -6.34 8.15
N MET A 44 8.63 -6.47 6.82
CA MET A 44 8.67 -7.76 6.13
C MET A 44 10.10 -8.25 5.85
N ASP A 45 11.14 -7.51 6.25
CA ASP A 45 12.54 -7.78 5.90
C ASP A 45 12.80 -7.94 4.38
N PHE A 46 11.97 -7.33 3.54
CA PHE A 46 12.07 -7.39 2.08
C PHE A 46 13.02 -6.31 1.56
N LYS A 47 14.07 -6.72 0.82
CA LYS A 47 15.22 -5.85 0.50
C LYS A 47 15.41 -5.57 -0.99
N LEU A 48 14.41 -5.85 -1.83
CA LEU A 48 14.54 -5.62 -3.26
C LEU A 48 14.55 -4.12 -3.56
N PRO A 49 15.60 -3.57 -4.18
CA PRO A 49 15.63 -2.15 -4.51
C PRO A 49 14.54 -1.76 -5.50
N ASN A 50 13.96 -0.57 -5.32
CA ASN A 50 12.93 0.02 -6.20
C ASN A 50 11.66 -0.82 -6.36
N ASN A 51 11.37 -1.71 -5.42
CA ASN A 51 10.17 -2.53 -5.44
C ASN A 51 9.71 -2.80 -4.00
N SER A 52 8.43 -3.03 -3.82
CA SER A 52 7.87 -3.50 -2.56
C SER A 52 7.31 -4.90 -2.74
N LEU A 53 7.27 -5.68 -1.67
CA LEU A 53 6.75 -7.05 -1.77
C LEU A 53 5.30 -7.08 -2.30
N PRO A 54 4.37 -6.23 -1.84
CA PRO A 54 3.01 -6.25 -2.36
C PRO A 54 2.94 -5.87 -3.85
N TRP A 55 3.77 -4.92 -4.28
CA TRP A 55 3.84 -4.52 -5.68
C TRP A 55 4.37 -5.65 -6.56
N LEU A 56 5.47 -6.27 -6.15
CA LEU A 56 6.05 -7.42 -6.82
C LEU A 56 5.04 -8.57 -6.92
N ALA A 57 4.30 -8.84 -5.84
CA ALA A 57 3.32 -9.92 -5.80
C ALA A 57 2.14 -9.70 -6.75
N LEU A 58 1.72 -8.44 -6.94
CA LEU A 58 0.63 -8.10 -7.85
C LEU A 58 1.07 -8.06 -9.31
N PHE A 59 2.26 -7.50 -9.59
CA PHE A 59 2.65 -7.06 -10.92
C PHE A 59 3.96 -7.67 -11.44
N SER A 60 4.42 -8.80 -10.89
CA SER A 60 5.62 -9.48 -11.38
C SER A 60 5.50 -9.78 -12.88
N ALA A 61 6.55 -9.41 -13.63
CA ALA A 61 6.68 -9.76 -15.05
C ALA A 61 6.98 -11.26 -15.27
N GLN A 62 7.42 -11.97 -14.22
CA GLN A 62 7.75 -13.40 -14.22
C GLN A 62 7.02 -14.08 -13.04
N PRO A 63 5.69 -14.24 -13.12
CA PRO A 63 4.88 -14.78 -12.02
C PRO A 63 5.30 -16.20 -11.62
N GLU A 64 5.85 -16.98 -12.55
CA GLU A 64 6.32 -18.34 -12.33
C GLU A 64 7.55 -18.44 -11.42
N LYS A 65 8.39 -17.39 -11.38
CA LYS A 65 9.59 -17.33 -10.52
C LYS A 65 9.34 -16.63 -9.19
N LEU A 66 8.15 -16.05 -9.05
CA LEU A 66 7.78 -15.23 -7.90
C LEU A 66 7.89 -16.00 -6.56
N PRO A 67 7.42 -17.26 -6.42
CA PRO A 67 7.52 -17.96 -5.14
C PRO A 67 8.97 -18.15 -4.66
N GLU A 68 9.86 -18.55 -5.58
CA GLU A 68 11.29 -18.72 -5.28
C GLU A 68 11.92 -17.39 -4.86
N HIS A 69 11.65 -16.31 -5.62
CA HIS A 69 12.22 -15.01 -5.33
C HIS A 69 11.72 -14.40 -4.00
N ILE A 70 10.46 -14.64 -3.62
CA ILE A 70 9.93 -14.21 -2.32
C ILE A 70 10.70 -14.91 -1.20
N LEU A 71 10.93 -16.23 -1.30
CA LEU A 71 11.62 -17.01 -0.28
C LEU A 71 13.11 -16.67 -0.16
N GLU A 72 13.74 -16.12 -1.20
CA GLU A 72 15.10 -15.59 -1.13
C GLU A 72 15.19 -14.28 -0.33
N GLN A 73 14.10 -13.51 -0.28
CA GLN A 73 14.09 -12.14 0.26
C GLN A 73 13.43 -12.02 1.63
N THR A 74 12.45 -12.88 1.95
CA THR A 74 11.65 -12.79 3.18
C THR A 74 11.15 -14.16 3.63
N THR A 75 10.48 -14.21 4.78
CA THR A 75 9.86 -15.43 5.32
C THR A 75 8.36 -15.26 5.47
N LEU A 76 7.65 -16.40 5.54
CA LEU A 76 6.21 -16.42 5.78
C LEU A 76 5.81 -15.65 7.05
N ASP A 77 6.58 -15.78 8.13
CA ASP A 77 6.32 -15.09 9.39
C ASP A 77 6.48 -13.57 9.26
N GLN A 78 7.47 -13.10 8.49
CA GLN A 78 7.66 -11.67 8.24
C GLN A 78 6.52 -11.11 7.38
N MET A 79 6.06 -11.84 6.37
CA MET A 79 4.88 -11.44 5.59
C MET A 79 3.61 -11.36 6.46
N LYS A 80 3.41 -12.32 7.37
CA LYS A 80 2.27 -12.30 8.32
C LYS A 80 2.34 -11.09 9.26
N LYS A 81 3.54 -10.71 9.73
CA LYS A 81 3.72 -9.47 10.51
C LYS A 81 3.41 -8.22 9.68
N GLY A 82 3.85 -8.18 8.42
CA GLY A 82 3.51 -7.08 7.50
C GLY A 82 2.00 -6.95 7.28
N LEU A 83 1.29 -8.07 7.12
CA LEU A 83 -0.16 -8.07 7.01
C LEU A 83 -0.84 -7.55 8.29
N ALA A 84 -0.43 -8.03 9.47
CA ALA A 84 -0.95 -7.54 10.74
C ALA A 84 -0.67 -6.05 10.96
N TRP A 85 0.49 -5.55 10.51
CA TRP A 85 0.81 -4.12 10.53
C TRP A 85 -0.14 -3.30 9.65
N LEU A 86 -0.42 -3.78 8.43
CA LEU A 86 -1.36 -3.13 7.52
C LEU A 86 -2.79 -3.11 8.09
N GLU A 87 -3.22 -4.18 8.75
CA GLU A 87 -4.51 -4.23 9.44
C GLU A 87 -4.60 -3.16 10.54
N GLN A 88 -3.56 -3.03 11.37
CA GLN A 88 -3.50 -1.97 12.39
C GLN A 88 -3.53 -0.57 11.77
N LEU A 89 -2.80 -0.33 10.69
CA LEU A 89 -2.84 0.95 9.99
C LEU A 89 -4.24 1.22 9.43
N ASN A 90 -4.91 0.23 8.85
CA ASN A 90 -6.22 0.41 8.24
C ASN A 90 -7.30 0.88 9.26
N GLU A 91 -7.15 0.50 10.53
CA GLU A 91 -8.03 0.91 11.63
C GLU A 91 -7.88 2.39 12.02
N ASN A 92 -6.80 3.06 11.58
CA ASN A 92 -6.56 4.44 11.95
C ASN A 92 -7.64 5.39 11.41
N LYS A 93 -8.14 6.20 12.33
CA LYS A 93 -9.13 7.24 12.07
C LYS A 93 -8.48 8.60 12.24
N PHE A 94 -8.69 9.47 11.27
CA PHE A 94 -8.18 10.82 11.29
C PHE A 94 -9.29 11.81 11.66
N SER A 95 -8.98 12.77 12.52
CA SER A 95 -9.98 13.64 13.17
C SER A 95 -10.30 14.93 12.41
N CYS A 96 -10.02 14.97 11.10
CA CYS A 96 -9.93 16.23 10.36
C CYS A 96 -11.05 16.38 9.32
N THR A 97 -11.44 17.64 9.07
CA THR A 97 -12.58 17.99 8.20
C THR A 97 -12.41 17.42 6.79
N LYS A 98 -13.43 16.71 6.32
CA LYS A 98 -13.57 16.32 4.91
C LYS A 98 -13.66 17.59 4.06
N ASP A 99 -13.07 17.58 2.87
CA ASP A 99 -12.91 18.72 1.91
C ASP A 99 -11.59 19.52 1.98
N SER A 100 -10.46 18.84 1.84
CA SER A 100 -9.14 19.48 1.68
C SER A 100 -8.12 18.53 1.02
N PRO A 101 -6.93 19.01 0.62
CA PRO A 101 -5.83 18.14 0.15
C PRO A 101 -5.52 16.96 1.09
N PHE A 102 -5.79 17.13 2.38
CA PHE A 102 -5.76 16.06 3.38
C PHE A 102 -6.67 14.89 3.00
N HIS A 103 -7.93 15.16 2.64
CA HIS A 103 -8.90 14.11 2.35
C HIS A 103 -8.50 13.30 1.13
N HIS A 104 -7.99 13.96 0.08
CA HIS A 104 -7.48 13.25 -1.10
C HIS A 104 -6.29 12.35 -0.75
N ALA A 105 -5.35 12.85 0.06
CA ALA A 105 -4.21 12.07 0.52
C ALA A 105 -4.62 10.91 1.44
N GLU A 106 -5.63 11.10 2.30
CA GLU A 106 -6.19 10.02 3.12
C GLU A 106 -6.79 8.91 2.25
N VAL A 107 -7.60 9.25 1.25
CA VAL A 107 -8.19 8.25 0.35
C VAL A 107 -7.10 7.53 -0.45
N GLU A 108 -6.08 8.25 -0.93
CA GLU A 108 -4.93 7.66 -1.63
C GLU A 108 -4.17 6.69 -0.72
N TRP A 109 -3.91 7.08 0.53
CA TRP A 109 -3.27 6.24 1.53
C TRP A 109 -4.08 4.98 1.84
N ARG A 110 -5.41 5.09 1.99
CA ARG A 110 -6.30 3.94 2.21
C ARG A 110 -6.28 2.95 1.04
N VAL A 111 -6.32 3.44 -0.20
CA VAL A 111 -6.16 2.58 -1.39
C VAL A 111 -4.79 1.91 -1.41
N GLY A 112 -3.73 2.64 -1.04
CA GLY A 112 -2.39 2.09 -0.90
C GLY A 112 -2.30 0.95 0.11
N ILE A 113 -2.91 1.11 1.29
CA ILE A 113 -3.05 0.02 2.29
C ILE A 113 -3.82 -1.15 1.71
N GLU A 114 -4.97 -0.89 1.09
CA GLU A 114 -5.83 -1.94 0.57
C GLU A 114 -5.12 -2.81 -0.48
N LEU A 115 -4.42 -2.18 -1.43
CA LEU A 115 -3.61 -2.87 -2.43
C LEU A 115 -2.42 -3.60 -1.79
N SER A 116 -1.79 -3.01 -0.76
CA SER A 116 -0.69 -3.64 -0.03
C SER A 116 -1.14 -4.90 0.71
N MET A 117 -2.34 -4.88 1.31
CA MET A 117 -2.93 -6.05 1.96
C MET A 117 -3.19 -7.16 0.95
N ILE A 118 -3.81 -6.84 -0.20
CA ILE A 118 -4.10 -7.83 -1.26
C ILE A 118 -2.79 -8.43 -1.80
N GLY A 119 -1.79 -7.59 -2.09
CA GLY A 119 -0.49 -8.04 -2.59
C GLY A 119 0.23 -8.92 -1.57
N THR A 120 0.20 -8.57 -0.28
CA THR A 120 0.78 -9.38 0.79
C THR A 120 0.07 -10.71 0.97
N GLN A 121 -1.28 -10.72 0.94
CA GLN A 121 -2.07 -11.94 1.00
C GLN A 121 -1.78 -12.86 -0.19
N ARG A 122 -1.66 -12.29 -1.40
CA ARG A 122 -1.24 -13.04 -2.60
C ARG A 122 0.15 -13.63 -2.43
N ALA A 123 1.12 -12.84 -1.96
CA ALA A 123 2.48 -13.31 -1.69
C ALA A 123 2.49 -14.50 -0.72
N ILE A 124 1.72 -14.40 0.37
CA ILE A 124 1.55 -15.48 1.33
C ILE A 124 0.96 -16.74 0.66
N SER A 125 -0.08 -16.60 -0.16
CA SER A 125 -0.73 -17.75 -0.83
C SER A 125 0.14 -18.48 -1.85
N LEU A 126 1.16 -17.81 -2.40
CA LEU A 126 2.13 -18.43 -3.29
C LEU A 126 3.09 -19.36 -2.54
N ILE A 127 3.25 -19.16 -1.23
CA ILE A 127 4.14 -19.94 -0.37
C ILE A 127 3.37 -20.94 0.48
N ASP A 128 2.21 -20.55 1.00
CA ASP A 128 1.38 -21.32 1.92
C ASP A 128 -0.01 -21.56 1.32
N SER A 129 -0.21 -22.76 0.78
CA SER A 129 -1.46 -23.19 0.15
C SER A 129 -2.63 -23.36 1.13
N SER A 130 -2.39 -23.27 2.45
CA SER A 130 -3.46 -23.31 3.46
C SER A 130 -4.20 -21.97 3.59
N THR A 131 -3.68 -20.92 2.97
CA THR A 131 -4.26 -19.58 3.07
C THR A 131 -5.42 -19.36 2.11
N HIS A 132 -6.37 -18.55 2.56
CA HIS A 132 -7.59 -18.25 1.82
C HIS A 132 -7.37 -17.00 0.97
N PHE A 133 -6.67 -17.15 -0.15
CA PHE A 133 -6.62 -16.15 -1.21
C PHE A 133 -7.15 -16.77 -2.52
N PRO A 134 -8.08 -16.11 -3.24
CA PRO A 134 -8.63 -14.80 -2.94
C PRO A 134 -9.63 -14.80 -1.77
N ASP A 135 -9.65 -13.72 -0.98
CA ASP A 135 -10.70 -13.49 0.01
C ASP A 135 -12.03 -13.23 -0.71
N THR A 136 -12.95 -14.19 -0.63
CA THR A 136 -14.25 -14.15 -1.31
C THR A 136 -15.23 -13.16 -0.69
N SER A 137 -14.96 -12.65 0.51
CA SER A 137 -15.77 -11.61 1.15
C SER A 137 -15.46 -10.21 0.61
N LYS A 138 -14.30 -10.04 -0.06
CA LYS A 138 -13.82 -8.76 -0.55
C LYS A 138 -14.40 -8.43 -1.93
N ASN A 139 -14.90 -7.20 -2.08
CA ASN A 139 -15.36 -6.69 -3.37
C ASN A 139 -14.19 -6.09 -4.17
N TYR A 140 -13.51 -6.91 -4.96
CA TYR A 140 -12.37 -6.45 -5.79
C TYR A 140 -12.75 -5.44 -6.87
N ASN A 141 -14.01 -5.41 -7.32
CA ASN A 141 -14.48 -4.35 -8.23
C ASN A 141 -14.49 -2.99 -7.54
N GLN A 142 -14.85 -2.94 -6.25
CA GLN A 142 -14.80 -1.69 -5.48
C GLN A 142 -13.36 -1.17 -5.34
N VAL A 143 -12.38 -2.07 -5.18
CA VAL A 143 -10.95 -1.70 -5.15
C VAL A 143 -10.54 -1.03 -6.47
N LEU A 144 -10.96 -1.61 -7.59
CA LEU A 144 -10.67 -1.07 -8.92
C LEU A 144 -11.30 0.31 -9.12
N GLU A 145 -12.56 0.49 -8.72
CA GLU A 145 -13.25 1.78 -8.76
C GLU A 145 -12.56 2.82 -7.87
N ASN A 146 -12.16 2.45 -6.65
CA ASN A 146 -11.45 3.34 -5.73
C ASN A 146 -10.12 3.79 -6.31
N PHE A 147 -9.35 2.86 -6.91
CA PHE A 147 -8.10 3.18 -7.60
C PHE A 147 -8.34 4.13 -8.78
N GLN A 148 -9.35 3.85 -9.62
CA GLN A 148 -9.70 4.71 -10.76
C GLN A 148 -10.04 6.13 -10.31
N ASN A 149 -10.86 6.26 -9.27
CA ASN A 149 -11.26 7.55 -8.72
C ASN A 149 -10.05 8.35 -8.22
N ILE A 150 -9.13 7.70 -7.49
CA ILE A 150 -7.90 8.35 -7.03
C ILE A 150 -6.97 8.75 -8.18
N TRP A 151 -6.82 7.90 -9.20
CA TRP A 151 -6.02 8.22 -10.37
C TRP A 151 -6.54 9.49 -11.05
N LEU A 152 -7.85 9.59 -11.25
CA LEU A 152 -8.48 10.75 -11.89
C LEU A 152 -8.38 12.04 -11.05
N LEU A 153 -8.18 11.93 -9.73
CA LEU A 153 -7.93 13.08 -8.86
C LEU A 153 -6.49 13.61 -8.99
N ARG A 154 -5.53 12.77 -9.35
CA ARG A 154 -4.08 13.09 -9.33
C ARG A 154 -3.46 13.26 -10.71
N ALA A 155 -3.86 12.40 -11.65
CA ALA A 155 -3.28 12.29 -12.98
C ALA A 155 -4.29 12.69 -14.06
N ARG A 156 -3.79 13.21 -15.18
CA ARG A 156 -4.58 13.35 -16.41
C ARG A 156 -5.02 11.96 -16.88
N ARG A 157 -5.99 11.88 -17.81
CA ARG A 157 -6.53 10.61 -18.35
C ARG A 157 -5.49 9.63 -18.94
N GLY A 158 -4.26 10.06 -19.21
CA GLY A 158 -3.23 9.19 -19.78
C GLY A 158 -2.77 8.10 -18.80
N GLY A 159 -2.52 6.89 -19.30
CA GLY A 159 -2.04 5.75 -18.53
C GLY A 159 -3.11 5.07 -17.66
N LEU A 160 -4.31 5.64 -17.54
CA LEU A 160 -5.37 5.07 -16.72
C LEU A 160 -5.84 3.72 -17.27
N THR A 161 -6.06 3.63 -18.59
CA THR A 161 -6.53 2.39 -19.22
C THR A 161 -5.54 1.24 -18.96
N GLU A 162 -4.26 1.50 -19.15
CA GLU A 162 -3.19 0.53 -18.93
C GLU A 162 -3.07 0.15 -17.45
N ALA A 163 -3.12 1.13 -16.54
CA ALA A 163 -3.07 0.88 -15.10
C ALA A 163 -4.26 0.06 -14.60
N ILE A 164 -5.47 0.37 -15.08
CA ILE A 164 -6.69 -0.39 -14.78
C ILE A 164 -6.57 -1.81 -15.31
N GLN A 165 -6.12 -1.99 -16.56
CA GLN A 165 -5.94 -3.33 -17.12
C GLN A 165 -4.94 -4.17 -16.33
N LEU A 166 -3.80 -3.58 -15.92
CA LEU A 166 -2.81 -4.25 -15.07
C LEU A 166 -3.42 -4.66 -13.74
N LEU A 167 -4.17 -3.77 -13.09
CA LEU A 167 -4.80 -4.06 -11.81
C LEU A 167 -5.91 -5.11 -11.95
N THR A 168 -6.74 -5.05 -12.99
CA THR A 168 -7.75 -6.08 -13.29
C THR A 168 -7.12 -7.46 -13.47
N ASN A 169 -5.97 -7.55 -14.14
CA ASN A 169 -5.25 -8.81 -14.31
C ASN A 169 -4.61 -9.32 -13.01
N ALA A 170 -4.25 -8.41 -12.10
CA ALA A 170 -3.61 -8.75 -10.83
C ALA A 170 -4.61 -9.13 -9.73
N LEU A 171 -5.84 -8.61 -9.82
CA LEU A 171 -6.92 -8.88 -8.88
C LEU A 171 -7.72 -10.12 -9.28
N PRO A 172 -8.26 -10.87 -8.31
CA PRO A 172 -9.10 -12.05 -8.56
C PRO A 172 -10.53 -11.66 -8.97
N ILE A 173 -10.64 -10.81 -9.99
CA ILE A 173 -11.92 -10.38 -10.57
C ILE A 173 -12.33 -11.42 -11.62
N ALA A 174 -13.59 -11.85 -11.59
CA ALA A 174 -14.14 -12.69 -12.65
C ALA A 174 -14.01 -11.95 -13.98
N GLN A 175 -13.25 -12.51 -14.92
CA GLN A 175 -13.21 -12.01 -16.28
C GLN A 175 -14.57 -12.33 -16.92
N ASN A 176 -15.35 -11.30 -17.26
CA ASN A 176 -16.52 -11.52 -18.10
C ASN A 176 -16.03 -12.04 -19.46
N PRO A 177 -16.56 -13.17 -19.95
CA PRO A 177 -16.19 -13.75 -21.24
C PRO A 177 -16.53 -12.84 -22.43
#